data_AF-A0A7V4FHJ5-F1
#
_entry.id   AF-A0A7V4FHJ5-F1
#
_cell.length_a   1.000
_cell.length_b   1.000
_cell.length_c   1.000
_cell.angle_alpha   90.00
_cell.angle_beta   90.00
_cell.angle_gamma   90.00
#
_symmetry.space_group_name_H-M   'P 1'
#
loop_
_entity.id
_entity.type
_entity.pdbx_description
1 polymer ?
#
loop_
_entity_poly.entity_id
_entity_poly.type
_entity_poly.pdbx_seq_one_letter_code
_entity_poly.pdbx_strand_id
1 'polypeptide(L)'
;MFVIGNFFYAIGIVLRMVFNFETAVIIIAAILSWIPQAYSFRLYHILRELAGIVERPIRRIIPPIGYIDITPLIAILLLVFLDRFLAQSLIDLGWRLR
;
A
#
# COMPACT_ATOMS: atom_id res chain seq x y z
N MET A 1 -16.33 25.26 -8.82
CA MET A 1 -15.55 25.38 -10.08
C MET A 1 -15.33 23.97 -10.61
N PHE A 2 -16.15 23.54 -11.56
CA PHE A 2 -16.19 22.16 -12.06
C PHE A 2 -14.81 21.56 -12.39
N VAL A 3 -13.92 22.33 -13.03
CA VAL A 3 -12.56 21.88 -13.40
C VAL A 3 -11.71 21.53 -12.16
N ILE A 4 -11.73 22.40 -11.14
CA ILE A 4 -10.95 22.19 -9.91
C ILE A 4 -11.49 20.98 -9.14
N GLY A 5 -12.81 20.83 -9.02
CA GLY A 5 -13.42 19.67 -8.38
C GLY A 5 -13.05 18.34 -9.05
N ASN A 6 -13.06 18.31 -10.40
CA ASN A 6 -12.62 17.14 -11.15
C ASN A 6 -11.15 16.78 -10.94
N PHE A 7 -10.28 17.79 -10.82
CA PHE A 7 -8.87 17.58 -10.57
C PHE A 7 -8.61 16.87 -9.23
N PHE A 8 -9.19 17.38 -8.13
CA PHE A 8 -9.05 16.75 -6.80
C PHE A 8 -9.65 15.34 -6.75
N TYR A 9 -10.83 15.16 -7.36
CA TYR A 9 -11.47 13.85 -7.46
C TYR A 9 -10.55 12.85 -8.18
N ALA A 10 -9.99 13.21 -9.33
CA ALA A 10 -9.11 12.34 -10.11
C ALA A 10 -7.85 11.97 -9.33
N ILE A 11 -7.21 12.92 -8.64
CA ILE A 11 -6.03 12.66 -7.81
C ILE A 11 -6.37 11.68 -6.68
N GLY A 12 -7.48 11.89 -5.97
CA GLY A 12 -7.91 11.00 -4.91
C GLY A 12 -8.13 9.57 -5.39
N ILE A 13 -8.71 9.39 -6.59
CA ILE A 13 -8.89 8.07 -7.20
C ILE A 13 -7.54 7.42 -7.55
N VAL A 14 -6.61 8.16 -8.17
CA VAL A 14 -5.28 7.63 -8.51
C VAL A 14 -4.51 7.21 -7.25
N LEU A 15 -4.55 8.02 -6.19
CA LEU A 15 -3.94 7.67 -4.90
C LEU A 15 -4.53 6.40 -4.29
N ARG A 16 -5.86 6.28 -4.29
CA ARG A 16 -6.56 5.06 -3.85
C ARG A 16 -6.11 3.84 -4.62
N MET A 17 -5.95 3.94 -5.95
CA MET A 17 -5.44 2.84 -6.78
C MET A 17 -4.03 2.43 -6.37
N VAL A 18 -3.14 3.40 -6.12
CA VAL A 18 -1.76 3.12 -5.66
C VAL A 18 -1.76 2.41 -4.30
N PHE A 19 -2.53 2.90 -3.32
CA PHE A 19 -2.60 2.26 -2.01
C PHE A 19 -3.17 0.84 -2.07
N ASN A 20 -4.21 0.62 -2.87
CA ASN A 20 -4.79 -0.71 -3.07
C ASN A 20 -3.83 -1.65 -3.79
N PHE A 21 -3.12 -1.17 -4.81
CA PHE A 21 -2.11 -1.95 -5.51
C PHE A 21 -1.00 -2.41 -4.56
N GLU A 22 -0.43 -1.48 -3.80
CA GLU A 22 0.64 -1.79 -2.85
C GLU A 22 0.18 -2.74 -1.75
N THR A 23 -1.05 -2.55 -1.25
CA THR A 23 -1.68 -3.48 -0.29
C THR A 23 -1.77 -4.90 -0.86
N ALA A 24 -2.21 -5.05 -2.12
CA ALA A 24 -2.31 -6.35 -2.78
C ALA A 24 -0.93 -6.99 -2.96
N VAL A 25 0.08 -6.22 -3.39
CA VAL A 25 1.46 -6.70 -3.53
C VAL A 25 2.00 -7.22 -2.20
N ILE A 26 1.84 -6.45 -1.11
CA ILE A 26 2.26 -6.85 0.24
C ILE A 26 1.59 -8.15 0.67
N ILE A 27 0.27 -8.27 0.48
CA ILE A 27 -0.49 -9.47 0.84
C ILE A 27 0.05 -10.69 0.08
N ILE A 28 0.20 -10.60 -1.25
CA ILE A 28 0.70 -11.70 -2.08
C ILE A 28 2.12 -12.07 -1.65
N ALA A 29 3.00 -11.08 -1.46
CA ALA A 29 4.37 -11.29 -1.04
C ALA A 29 4.47 -11.94 0.36
N ALA A 30 3.62 -11.55 1.30
CA ALA A 30 3.54 -12.11 2.64
C ALA A 30 3.05 -13.57 2.60
N ILE A 31 2.01 -13.88 1.83
CA ILE A 31 1.52 -15.26 1.64
C ILE A 31 2.62 -16.13 1.02
N LEU A 32 3.28 -15.65 -0.04
CA LEU A 32 4.36 -16.40 -0.70
C LEU A 32 5.57 -16.62 0.22
N SER A 33 5.82 -15.72 1.19
CA SER A 33 6.93 -15.88 2.13
C SER A 33 6.81 -17.12 3.03
N TRP A 34 5.59 -17.63 3.23
CA TRP A 34 5.34 -18.87 3.99
C TRP A 34 5.50 -20.14 3.16
N ILE A 35 5.73 -20.02 1.85
CA ILE A 35 5.90 -21.14 0.92
C ILE A 35 7.39 -21.26 0.57
N PRO A 36 8.14 -22.22 1.14
CA PRO A 36 9.59 -22.33 0.93
C PRO A 36 10.00 -22.47 -0.55
N GLN A 37 9.15 -23.06 -1.39
CA GLN A 37 9.41 -23.20 -2.82
C GLN A 37 9.33 -21.87 -3.58
N ALA A 38 8.57 -20.90 -3.07
CA ALA A 38 8.36 -19.61 -3.73
C ALA A 38 9.65 -18.78 -3.82
N TYR A 39 10.60 -19.00 -2.91
CA TYR A 39 11.91 -18.33 -2.89
C TYR A 39 12.75 -18.60 -4.15
N SER A 40 12.43 -19.66 -4.92
CA SER A 40 13.10 -19.96 -6.18
C SER A 40 12.53 -19.19 -7.38
N PHE A 41 11.35 -18.57 -7.24
CA PHE A 41 10.66 -17.90 -8.33
C PHE A 41 11.11 -16.44 -8.48
N ARG A 42 11.47 -16.03 -9.71
CA ARG A 42 11.80 -14.62 -10.01
C ARG A 42 10.67 -13.66 -9.61
N LEU A 43 9.42 -14.08 -9.81
CA LEU A 43 8.24 -13.28 -9.45
C LEU A 43 8.20 -12.96 -7.95
N TYR A 44 8.60 -13.91 -7.09
CA TYR A 44 8.64 -13.67 -5.64
C TYR A 44 9.59 -12.53 -5.28
N HIS A 45 10.79 -12.50 -5.86
CA HIS A 45 11.75 -11.43 -5.61
C HIS A 45 11.23 -10.06 -6.08
N ILE A 46 10.58 -10.00 -7.25
CA ILE A 46 9.94 -8.78 -7.75
C ILE A 46 8.87 -8.30 -6.76
N LEU A 47 8.00 -9.20 -6.30
CA LEU A 47 6.95 -8.86 -5.34
C LEU A 47 7.53 -8.41 -3.98
N ARG A 48 8.62 -9.01 -3.51
CA ARG A 48 9.31 -8.59 -2.28
C ARG A 48 10.01 -7.24 -2.43
N GLU A 49 10.54 -6.92 -3.61
CA GLU A 49 11.10 -5.59 -3.88
C GLU A 49 10.01 -4.52 -3.93
N LEU A 50 8.89 -4.81 -4.60
CA LEU A 50 7.74 -3.91 -4.67
C LEU A 50 7.12 -3.68 -3.28
N ALA A 51 6.79 -4.74 -2.53
CA ALA A 51 6.32 -4.64 -1.14
C ALA A 51 7.31 -3.87 -0.25
N GLY A 52 8.60 -3.92 -0.60
CA GLY A 52 9.67 -3.20 0.08
C GLY A 52 9.55 -1.68 -0.01
N ILE A 53 8.75 -1.11 -0.92
CA ILE A 53 8.53 0.34 -1.02
C ILE A 53 7.96 0.88 0.29
N VAL A 54 6.95 0.21 0.86
CA VAL A 54 6.34 0.58 2.14
C VAL A 54 6.94 -0.21 3.31
N GLU A 55 7.26 -1.50 3.13
CA GLU A 55 7.78 -2.32 4.23
C GLU A 55 9.19 -1.90 4.69
N ARG A 56 10.11 -1.50 3.78
CA ARG A 56 11.50 -1.17 4.18
C ARG A 56 11.58 0.03 5.12
N PRO A 57 10.89 1.16 4.88
CA PRO A 57 10.84 2.26 5.85
C PRO A 57 10.30 1.82 7.21
N ILE A 58 9.25 1.00 7.24
CA ILE A 58 8.64 0.53 8.49
C ILE A 58 9.61 -0.37 9.27
N ARG A 59 10.33 -1.28 8.61
CA ARG A 59 11.35 -2.15 9.24
C ARG A 59 12.48 -1.38 9.91
N ARG A 60 12.75 -0.15 9.49
CA ARG A 60 13.75 0.71 10.15
C ARG A 60 13.28 1.22 11.52
N ILE A 61 11.97 1.29 11.72
CA ILE A 61 11.35 1.76 12.97
C ILE A 61 10.98 0.57 13.86
N ILE A 62 10.38 -0.46 13.25
CA ILE A 62 9.90 -1.66 13.94
C ILE A 62 10.56 -2.87 13.26
N PRO A 63 11.74 -3.31 13.74
CA PRO A 63 12.39 -4.48 13.19
C PRO A 63 11.57 -5.76 13.49
N PRO A 64 11.74 -6.83 12.69
CA PRO A 64 11.09 -8.11 12.94
C PRO A 64 11.38 -8.64 14.35
N ILE A 65 10.37 -9.20 15.02
CA ILE A 65 10.51 -9.77 16.36
C ILE A 65 10.66 -11.29 16.23
N GLY A 66 11.89 -11.78 16.32
CA GLY A 66 12.19 -13.21 16.13
C GLY A 66 11.93 -13.67 14.70
N TYR A 67 11.14 -14.74 14.54
CA TYR A 67 10.80 -15.33 13.23
C TYR A 67 9.50 -14.75 12.63
N ILE A 68 8.78 -13.91 13.38
CA ILE A 68 7.50 -13.35 12.95
C ILE A 68 7.72 -11.93 12.44
N ASP A 69 7.42 -11.75 11.16
CA ASP A 69 7.48 -10.46 10.52
C ASP A 69 6.11 -9.79 10.57
N ILE A 70 5.92 -8.87 11.52
CA ILE A 70 4.70 -8.08 11.67
C ILE A 70 4.65 -6.87 10.71
N THR A 71 5.74 -6.60 9.98
CA THR A 71 5.84 -5.46 9.06
C THR A 71 4.71 -5.43 8.03
N PRO A 72 4.34 -6.54 7.36
CA PRO A 72 3.28 -6.54 6.37
C PRO A 72 1.94 -6.08 6.95
N LEU A 73 1.63 -6.51 8.18
CA LEU A 73 0.40 -6.10 8.87
C LEU A 73 0.39 -4.59 9.14
N ILE A 74 1.50 -4.06 9.68
CA ILE A 74 1.64 -2.62 9.95
C ILE A 74 1.56 -1.80 8.66
N ALA A 75 2.20 -2.28 7.60
CA ALA A 75 2.17 -1.64 6.28
C ALA A 75 0.75 -1.58 5.70
N ILE A 76 0.00 -2.69 5.77
CA ILE A 76 -1.41 -2.74 5.33
C ILE A 76 -2.27 -1.78 6.14
N LEU A 77 -2.13 -1.77 7.47
CA LEU A 77 -2.91 -0.87 8.33
C LEU A 77 -2.60 0.61 8.02
N LEU A 78 -1.34 0.94 7.78
CA LEU A 78 -0.93 2.28 7.36
C LEU A 78 -1.54 2.66 5.99
N LEU A 79 -1.49 1.76 5.01
CA LEU A 79 -2.05 2.00 3.67
C LEU A 79 -3.57 2.16 3.71
N VAL A 80 -4.27 1.35 4.51
CA VAL A 80 -5.71 1.49 4.73
C VAL A 80 -6.01 2.84 5.38
N PHE A 81 -5.24 3.25 6.40
CA PHE A 81 -5.39 4.56 7.01
C PHE A 81 -5.18 5.68 5.98
N LEU A 82 -4.12 5.62 5.17
CA LEU A 82 -3.84 6.62 4.14
C LEU A 82 -4.93 6.69 3.06
N ASP A 83 -5.49 5.55 2.64
CA ASP A 83 -6.62 5.55 1.71
C ASP A 83 -7.87 6.21 2.31
N ARG A 84 -8.22 5.83 3.54
CA ARG A 84 -9.41 6.32 4.23
C ARG A 84 -9.29 7.78 4.64
N PHE A 85 -8.09 8.25 4.95
CA PHE A 85 -7.84 9.62 5.36
C PHE A 85 -7.51 10.51 4.16
N LEU A 86 -6.40 10.24 3.47
CA LEU A 86 -5.86 11.13 2.44
C LEU A 86 -6.62 11.02 1.13
N ALA A 87 -6.76 9.81 0.57
CA ALA A 87 -7.41 9.63 -0.73
C ALA A 87 -8.90 10.00 -0.65
N GLN A 88 -9.59 9.58 0.41
CA GLN A 88 -10.99 9.94 0.63
C GLN A 88 -11.18 11.46 0.80
N SER A 89 -10.30 12.15 1.56
CA SER A 89 -10.42 13.60 1.73
C SER A 89 -10.31 14.36 0.41
N LEU A 90 -9.44 13.91 -0.51
CA LEU A 90 -9.30 14.50 -1.84
C LEU A 90 -10.52 14.24 -2.73
N ILE A 91 -11.08 13.03 -2.65
CA ILE A 91 -12.33 12.69 -3.32
C ILE A 91 -13.47 13.59 -2.82
N ASP A 92 -13.65 13.69 -1.51
CA ASP A 92 -14.69 14.50 -0.86
C ASP A 92 -14.53 15.99 -1.19
N LEU A 93 -13.28 16.49 -1.19
CA LEU A 93 -12.98 17.85 -1.64
C LEU A 93 -13.37 18.06 -3.10
N GLY A 94 -13.07 17.09 -3.96
CA GLY A 94 -13.48 17.10 -5.36
C GLY A 94 -15.00 17.21 -5.53
N TRP A 95 -15.77 16.47 -4.73
CA TRP A 95 -17.23 16.56 -4.72
C TRP A 95 -17.75 17.91 -4.22
N ARG A 96 -17.13 18.49 -3.20
CA ARG A 96 -17.52 19.81 -2.64
C ARG A 96 -17.22 20.98 -3.57
N LEU A 97 -16.19 20.87 -4.40
CA LEU A 97 -15.73 21.95 -5.30
C LEU A 97 -16.37 21.92 -6.69
N ARG A 98 -17.10 20.85 -7.03
CA ARG A 98 -17.89 20.76 -8.26
C ARG A 98 -19.04 21.75 -8.21
#